data_AF-H5XJQ8-F1
#
_entry.id   AF-H5XJQ8-F1
#
_cell.length_a   1.000
_cell.length_b   1.000
_cell.length_c   1.000
_cell.angle_alpha   90.00
_cell.angle_beta   90.00
_cell.angle_gamma   90.00
#
_symmetry.space_group_name_H-M   'P 1'
#
loop_
_entity.id
_entity.type
_entity.pdbx_description
1 polymer ?
#
loop_
_entity_poly.entity_id
_entity_poly.type
_entity_poly.pdbx_seq_one_letter_code
_entity_poly.pdbx_strand_id
1 'polypeptide(L)'
;MSRSDTDPPRDQPSDALWDLPKPASTASRSAKAGREAKARRAGKGRRQPAETDPVARVLVDVPLAHLDRTFDYQVPREFADSAVPGCRVRVRFAGQLVDGYLLERASTTDYTRKLAFLERVVSAERVLPPALLQVCRAVARRYGGTLADVVRLAVPPRHARVE
;
A
#
# COMPACT_ATOMS: atom_id res chain seq x y z
N MET A 1 72.59 33.62 -10.84
CA MET A 1 71.19 33.88 -10.42
C MET A 1 70.30 32.99 -11.26
N SER A 2 69.32 32.22 -10.81
CA SER A 2 68.94 31.69 -9.49
C SER A 2 67.68 30.86 -9.78
N ARG A 3 67.58 29.69 -9.16
CA ARG A 3 66.36 28.89 -8.89
C ARG A 3 65.78 28.16 -10.11
N SER A 4 65.94 26.85 -10.27
CA SER A 4 65.45 25.71 -9.47
C SER A 4 63.93 25.66 -9.37
N ASP A 5 63.40 24.49 -9.71
CA ASP A 5 62.10 23.98 -9.31
C ASP A 5 60.91 24.79 -9.88
N THR A 6 59.82 24.19 -10.31
CA THR A 6 59.19 22.98 -9.82
C THR A 6 58.19 22.61 -10.91
N ASP A 7 58.00 21.32 -11.14
CA ASP A 7 56.72 20.83 -11.65
C ASP A 7 55.78 20.70 -10.44
N PRO A 8 54.68 21.48 -10.35
CA PRO A 8 53.58 21.01 -9.49
C PRO A 8 52.19 21.37 -10.05
N PRO A 9 51.10 20.78 -9.49
CA PRO A 9 51.00 19.52 -8.79
C PRO A 9 50.06 18.55 -9.53
N ARG A 10 50.24 17.24 -9.28
CA ARG A 10 49.10 16.31 -9.36
C ARG A 10 48.12 16.69 -8.26
N ASP A 11 47.06 17.38 -8.63
CA ASP A 11 45.80 17.33 -7.90
C ASP A 11 44.73 16.86 -8.89
N GLN A 12 44.42 15.56 -8.79
CA GLN A 12 43.09 15.11 -9.15
C GLN A 12 42.12 15.66 -8.10
N PRO A 13 40.91 16.03 -8.51
CA PRO A 13 39.87 15.07 -8.25
C PRO A 13 39.19 14.67 -9.55
N SER A 14 39.26 13.36 -9.81
CA SER A 14 38.23 12.56 -10.46
C SER A 14 36.90 13.32 -10.55
N ASP A 15 36.52 13.73 -11.77
CA ASP A 15 35.11 13.73 -12.14
C ASP A 15 34.66 12.27 -12.01
N ALA A 16 34.24 11.90 -10.80
CA ALA A 16 33.63 10.62 -10.60
C ALA A 16 32.40 10.65 -11.50
N LEU A 17 32.32 9.71 -12.44
CA LEU A 17 31.16 9.45 -13.30
C LEU A 17 29.86 9.20 -12.49
N TRP A 18 29.95 9.24 -11.16
CA TRP A 18 28.92 8.96 -10.16
C TRP A 18 28.44 10.19 -9.39
N ASP A 19 28.96 11.40 -9.63
CA ASP A 19 28.43 12.60 -8.99
C ASP A 19 27.17 13.11 -9.72
N LEU A 20 26.01 12.76 -9.17
CA LEU A 20 24.72 13.25 -9.62
C LEU A 20 24.46 14.66 -9.05
N PRO A 21 23.87 15.58 -9.83
CA PRO A 21 23.53 16.91 -9.33
C PRO A 21 22.53 16.80 -8.17
N LYS A 22 22.82 17.49 -7.07
CA LYS A 22 21.90 17.60 -5.92
C LYS A 22 20.62 18.30 -6.38
N PRO A 23 19.42 17.68 -6.22
CA PRO A 23 18.20 18.34 -6.63
C PRO A 23 17.95 19.57 -5.76
N ALA A 24 17.67 20.70 -6.41
CA ALA A 24 17.23 21.92 -5.74
C ALA A 24 15.96 21.63 -4.91
N SER A 25 15.99 22.02 -3.63
CA SER A 25 14.89 21.81 -2.70
C SER A 25 13.64 22.57 -3.19
N THR A 26 12.64 21.83 -3.68
CA THR A 26 11.30 22.40 -3.94
C THR A 26 10.46 22.33 -2.68
N ALA A 27 10.81 23.19 -1.73
CA ALA A 27 9.96 23.55 -0.61
C ALA A 27 8.77 24.39 -1.11
N SER A 28 7.76 23.74 -1.71
CA SER A 28 6.43 24.38 -1.88
C SER A 28 5.24 23.44 -2.09
N ARG A 29 5.42 22.11 -2.26
CA ARG A 29 4.30 21.16 -2.38
C ARG A 29 3.87 20.47 -1.08
N SER A 30 4.66 20.57 -0.01
CA SER A 30 4.36 19.97 1.30
C SER A 30 3.18 20.62 2.03
N ALA A 31 2.91 21.91 1.76
CA ALA A 31 1.83 22.63 2.44
C ALA A 31 0.42 22.17 2.01
N LYS A 32 0.22 21.77 0.74
CA LYS A 32 -1.10 21.39 0.21
C LYS A 32 -1.49 19.95 0.57
N ALA A 33 -0.55 19.00 0.47
CA ALA A 33 -0.75 17.61 0.90
C ALA A 33 -0.94 17.50 2.42
N GLY A 34 -0.24 18.33 3.21
CA GLY A 34 -0.45 18.45 4.65
C GLY A 34 -1.83 18.99 5.00
N ARG A 35 -2.39 19.89 4.19
CA ARG A 35 -3.73 20.48 4.40
C ARG A 35 -4.86 19.49 4.14
N GLU A 36 -4.77 18.68 3.09
CA GLU A 36 -5.75 17.59 2.83
C GLU A 36 -5.64 16.46 3.85
N ALA A 37 -4.43 16.07 4.25
CA ALA A 37 -4.22 15.07 5.31
C ALA A 37 -4.74 15.55 6.68
N LYS A 38 -4.58 16.85 6.99
CA LYS A 38 -5.12 17.48 8.20
C LYS A 38 -6.63 17.65 8.14
N ALA A 39 -7.21 17.98 6.98
CA ALA A 39 -8.66 18.04 6.78
C ALA A 39 -9.32 16.65 6.92
N ARG A 40 -8.68 15.58 6.43
CA ARG A 40 -9.15 14.19 6.62
C ARG A 40 -9.02 13.70 8.06
N ARG A 41 -8.04 14.18 8.83
CA ARG A 41 -7.92 13.89 10.27
C ARG A 41 -8.95 14.64 11.11
N ALA A 42 -9.32 15.87 10.72
CA ALA A 42 -10.30 16.70 11.42
C ALA A 42 -11.74 16.17 11.30
N GLY A 43 -12.03 15.35 10.28
CA GLY A 43 -13.34 14.72 10.07
C GLY A 43 -13.54 13.34 10.72
N LYS A 44 -12.61 12.84 11.55
CA LYS A 44 -12.78 11.57 12.28
C LYS A 44 -13.75 11.74 13.46
N GLY A 45 -15.00 12.13 13.15
CA GLY A 45 -16.15 11.70 13.95
C GLY A 45 -16.14 10.18 14.06
N ARG A 46 -16.86 9.62 15.03
CA ARG A 46 -16.99 8.16 15.17
C ARG A 46 -17.46 7.58 13.82
N ARG A 47 -16.56 6.98 13.04
CA ARG A 47 -16.89 6.30 11.79
C ARG A 47 -18.01 5.31 12.07
N GLN A 48 -19.02 5.31 11.22
CA GLN A 48 -20.15 4.40 11.32
C GLN A 48 -19.95 3.24 10.35
N PRO A 49 -20.27 1.99 10.73
CA PRO A 49 -20.28 0.87 9.80
C PRO A 49 -21.28 1.07 8.66
N ALA A 50 -21.03 0.43 7.52
CA ALA A 50 -22.02 0.29 6.45
C ALA A 50 -23.28 -0.44 6.95
N GLU A 51 -24.44 -0.13 6.37
CA GLU A 51 -25.72 -0.68 6.82
C GLU A 51 -25.91 -2.15 6.40
N THR A 52 -25.50 -2.48 5.18
CA THR A 52 -25.49 -3.86 4.63
C THR A 52 -24.08 -4.41 4.65
N ASP A 53 -23.91 -5.71 4.88
CA ASP A 53 -22.62 -6.43 4.89
C ASP A 53 -21.42 -5.61 5.41
N PRO A 54 -21.45 -5.17 6.69
CA PRO A 54 -20.46 -4.24 7.24
C PRO A 54 -19.07 -4.83 7.43
N VAL A 55 -18.91 -6.15 7.33
CA VAL A 55 -17.63 -6.82 7.53
C VAL A 55 -16.94 -7.01 6.19
N ALA A 56 -15.69 -6.61 6.10
CA ALA A 56 -14.79 -6.83 4.98
C ALA A 56 -13.74 -7.87 5.36
N ARG A 57 -13.67 -8.99 4.63
CA ARG A 57 -12.57 -9.97 4.75
C ARG A 57 -11.46 -9.59 3.79
N VAL A 58 -10.33 -9.16 4.33
CA VAL A 58 -9.22 -8.58 3.55
C VAL A 58 -8.03 -9.53 3.53
N LEU A 59 -7.51 -9.80 2.33
CA LEU A 59 -6.18 -10.36 2.13
C LEU A 59 -5.17 -9.22 2.20
N VAL A 60 -4.33 -9.22 3.22
CA VAL A 60 -3.31 -8.17 3.43
C VAL A 60 -2.08 -8.47 2.58
N ASP A 61 -1.60 -7.47 1.85
CA ASP A 61 -0.46 -7.61 0.94
C ASP A 61 0.87 -7.37 1.68
N VAL A 62 1.26 -8.31 2.54
CA VAL A 62 2.52 -8.28 3.31
C VAL A 62 3.30 -9.58 3.14
N PRO A 63 4.63 -9.53 2.87
CA PRO A 63 5.46 -10.73 2.74
C PRO A 63 5.77 -11.31 4.12
N LEU A 64 4.82 -12.04 4.70
CA LEU A 64 5.02 -12.77 5.94
C LEU A 64 4.66 -14.24 5.70
N ALA A 65 5.68 -15.10 5.75
CA ALA A 65 5.61 -16.52 5.35
C ALA A 65 4.54 -17.35 6.07
N HIS A 66 4.01 -16.86 7.20
CA HIS A 66 3.05 -17.54 8.06
C HIS A 66 1.67 -16.85 8.07
N LEU A 67 1.39 -15.97 7.11
CA LEU A 67 0.19 -15.14 7.08
C LEU A 67 -0.73 -15.46 5.89
N ASP A 68 -1.06 -16.73 5.68
CA ASP A 68 -2.02 -17.16 4.65
C ASP A 68 -3.46 -17.14 5.18
N ARG A 69 -3.92 -15.99 5.67
CA ARG A 69 -5.29 -15.81 6.16
C ARG A 69 -5.86 -14.44 5.82
N THR A 70 -7.17 -14.36 5.83
CA THR A 70 -7.88 -13.08 5.78
C THR A 70 -7.98 -12.43 7.14
N PHE A 71 -8.18 -11.11 7.13
CA PHE A 71 -8.40 -10.31 8.32
C PHE A 71 -9.70 -9.52 8.17
N ASP A 72 -10.49 -9.50 9.23
CA ASP A 72 -11.78 -8.84 9.22
C ASP A 72 -11.63 -7.36 9.60
N TYR A 73 -12.32 -6.52 8.86
CA TYR A 73 -12.38 -5.07 9.06
C TYR A 73 -13.84 -4.60 8.96
N GLN A 74 -14.15 -3.47 9.58
CA GLN A 74 -15.40 -2.76 9.32
C GLN A 74 -15.29 -1.91 8.06
N VAL A 75 -16.29 -2.02 7.20
CA VAL A 75 -16.51 -1.13 6.07
C VAL A 75 -17.14 0.17 6.62
N PRO A 76 -16.46 1.32 6.52
CA PRO A 76 -17.09 2.61 6.83
C PRO A 76 -18.27 2.89 5.89
N ARG A 77 -19.31 3.55 6.40
CA ARG A 77 -20.49 3.96 5.61
C ARG A 77 -20.09 4.74 4.35
N GLU A 78 -19.07 5.59 4.43
CA GLU A 78 -18.58 6.36 3.27
C GLU A 78 -17.99 5.49 2.14
N PHE A 79 -17.68 4.22 2.40
CA PHE A 79 -17.13 3.29 1.41
C PHE A 79 -18.09 2.16 1.03
N ALA A 80 -19.36 2.19 1.49
CA ALA A 80 -20.32 1.12 1.29
C ALA A 80 -20.48 0.70 -0.19
N ASP A 81 -20.53 1.65 -1.12
CA ASP A 81 -20.72 1.34 -2.54
C ASP A 81 -19.41 0.97 -3.26
N SER A 82 -18.28 1.53 -2.79
CA SER A 82 -16.97 1.35 -3.41
C SER A 82 -16.23 0.09 -2.94
N ALA A 83 -16.53 -0.39 -1.73
CA ALA A 83 -15.92 -1.56 -1.13
C ALA A 83 -16.55 -2.83 -1.73
N VAL A 84 -16.14 -3.16 -2.95
CA VAL A 84 -16.61 -4.35 -3.68
C VAL A 84 -15.58 -5.48 -3.64
N PRO A 85 -15.99 -6.76 -3.58
CA PRO A 85 -15.06 -7.88 -3.68
C PRO A 85 -14.16 -7.79 -4.92
N GLY A 86 -12.87 -8.03 -4.71
CA GLY A 86 -11.77 -7.93 -5.67
C GLY A 86 -11.16 -6.53 -5.81
N CYS A 87 -11.66 -5.52 -5.09
CA CYS A 87 -11.09 -4.17 -5.10
C CYS A 87 -9.84 -4.06 -4.21
N ARG A 88 -9.01 -3.03 -4.48
CA ARG A 88 -7.86 -2.71 -3.62
C ARG A 88 -8.29 -1.81 -2.45
N VAL A 89 -7.82 -2.14 -1.28
CA VAL A 89 -8.06 -1.39 -0.04
C VAL A 89 -6.73 -1.07 0.65
N ARG A 90 -6.78 -0.10 1.56
CA ARG A 90 -5.69 0.20 2.48
C ARG A 90 -6.18 0.05 3.91
N VAL A 91 -5.42 -0.68 4.71
CA VAL A 91 -5.79 -1.04 6.08
C VAL A 91 -4.63 -0.76 7.04
N ARG A 92 -4.96 -0.65 8.33
CA ARG A 92 -3.95 -0.69 9.39
C ARG A 92 -3.74 -2.14 9.80
N PHE A 93 -2.50 -2.60 9.64
CA PHE A 93 -2.08 -3.92 10.05
C PHE A 93 -0.80 -3.79 10.86
N ALA A 94 -0.79 -4.34 12.08
CA ALA A 94 0.34 -4.22 13.01
C ALA A 94 0.89 -2.76 13.15
N GLY A 95 0.00 -1.77 13.21
CA GLY A 95 0.36 -0.35 13.34
C GLY A 95 0.74 0.36 12.03
N GLN A 96 1.01 -0.37 10.95
CA GLN A 96 1.42 0.18 9.66
C GLN A 96 0.25 0.26 8.66
N LEU A 97 0.32 1.20 7.72
CA LEU A 97 -0.64 1.31 6.62
C LEU A 97 -0.16 0.50 5.43
N VAL A 98 -0.84 -0.61 5.18
CA VAL A 98 -0.51 -1.58 4.12
C VAL A 98 -1.67 -1.71 3.15
N ASP A 99 -1.34 -2.11 1.92
CA ASP A 99 -2.34 -2.40 0.90
C ASP A 99 -2.91 -3.82 1.10
N GLY A 100 -4.05 -4.08 0.48
CA GLY A 100 -4.70 -5.38 0.51
C GLY A 100 -5.85 -5.47 -0.49
N TYR A 101 -6.47 -6.64 -0.55
CA TYR A 101 -7.57 -6.96 -1.45
C TYR A 101 -8.79 -7.36 -0.65
N LEU A 102 -9.93 -6.73 -0.93
CA LEU A 102 -11.20 -7.12 -0.33
C LEU A 102 -11.67 -8.42 -0.99
N LEU A 103 -11.71 -9.53 -0.26
CA LEU A 103 -12.13 -10.82 -0.83
C LEU A 103 -13.64 -11.02 -0.74
N GLU A 104 -14.26 -10.51 0.32
CA GLU A 104 -15.67 -10.75 0.62
C GLU A 104 -16.22 -9.63 1.50
N ARG A 105 -17.52 -9.38 1.34
CA ARG A 105 -18.33 -8.63 2.29
C ARG A 105 -19.34 -9.55 2.97
N ALA A 106 -19.45 -9.44 4.28
CA ALA A 106 -20.29 -10.30 5.11
C ALA A 106 -21.09 -9.48 6.13
N SER A 107 -22.25 -10.02 6.52
CA SER A 107 -23.10 -9.45 7.56
C SER A 107 -22.53 -9.64 8.97
N THR A 108 -21.77 -10.72 9.19
CA THR A 108 -21.25 -11.11 10.50
C THR A 108 -19.77 -11.52 10.44
N THR A 109 -19.15 -11.61 11.62
CA THR A 109 -17.79 -12.10 11.83
C THR A 109 -17.75 -12.97 13.08
N ASP A 110 -16.89 -13.99 13.07
CA ASP A 110 -16.58 -14.77 14.28
C ASP A 110 -15.55 -14.06 15.18
N TYR A 111 -15.00 -12.93 14.72
CA TYR A 111 -14.05 -12.13 15.49
C TYR A 111 -14.76 -11.39 16.63
N THR A 112 -14.48 -11.81 17.86
CA THR A 112 -15.18 -11.36 19.07
C THR A 112 -14.74 -9.99 19.58
N ARG A 113 -13.59 -9.46 19.11
CA ARG A 113 -13.08 -8.15 19.52
C ARG A 113 -13.54 -7.06 18.55
N LYS A 114 -13.31 -5.80 18.93
CA LYS A 114 -13.63 -4.66 18.08
C LYS A 114 -12.81 -4.69 16.79
N LEU A 115 -13.51 -4.73 15.65
CA LEU A 115 -12.92 -4.61 14.33
C LEU A 115 -12.37 -3.20 14.09
N ALA A 116 -11.21 -3.12 13.42
CA ALA A 116 -10.71 -1.87 12.88
C ALA A 116 -11.49 -1.52 11.59
N PHE A 117 -11.65 -0.23 11.31
CA PHE A 117 -12.22 0.20 10.03
C PHE A 117 -11.19 0.11 8.90
N LEU A 118 -11.66 -0.12 7.67
CA LEU A 118 -10.85 0.14 6.48
C LEU A 118 -10.34 1.59 6.50
N GLU A 119 -9.06 1.81 6.23
CA GLU A 119 -8.54 3.19 6.19
C GLU A 119 -9.06 3.89 4.93
N ARG A 120 -9.03 3.19 3.78
CA ARG A 120 -9.45 3.70 2.46
C ARG A 120 -9.75 2.57 1.47
N VAL A 121 -10.72 2.77 0.58
CA VAL A 121 -10.83 2.03 -0.69
C VAL A 121 -9.99 2.76 -1.74
N VAL A 122 -8.99 2.09 -2.32
CA VAL A 122 -8.07 2.74 -3.28
C VAL A 122 -8.77 3.03 -4.60
N SER A 123 -9.63 2.11 -5.03
CA SER A 123 -10.46 2.19 -6.24
C SER A 123 -11.47 1.04 -6.20
N ALA A 124 -12.69 1.28 -6.67
CA ALA A 124 -13.74 0.26 -6.77
C ALA A 124 -13.49 -0.77 -7.90
N GLU A 125 -12.44 -0.58 -8.70
CA GLU A 125 -12.09 -1.49 -9.79
C GLU A 125 -11.76 -2.88 -9.26
N ARG A 126 -12.39 -3.90 -9.85
CA ARG A 126 -12.22 -5.31 -9.48
C ARG A 126 -10.98 -5.88 -10.15
N VAL A 127 -9.82 -5.61 -9.56
CA VAL A 127 -8.52 -6.11 -10.06
C VAL A 127 -8.29 -7.58 -9.73
N LEU A 128 -8.99 -8.14 -8.75
CA LEU A 128 -8.94 -9.54 -8.36
C LEU A 128 -10.33 -10.18 -8.52
N PRO A 129 -10.76 -10.50 -9.77
CA PRO A 129 -12.05 -11.13 -9.99
C PRO A 129 -12.12 -12.55 -9.40
N PRO A 130 -13.32 -13.08 -9.14
CA PRO A 130 -13.49 -14.40 -8.51
C PRO A 130 -12.73 -15.54 -9.22
N ALA A 131 -12.74 -15.55 -10.56
CA ALA A 131 -12.00 -16.56 -11.34
C ALA A 131 -10.49 -16.48 -11.10
N LEU A 132 -9.91 -15.27 -11.06
CA LEU A 132 -8.49 -15.08 -10.77
C LEU A 132 -8.16 -15.51 -9.33
N LEU A 133 -9.01 -15.14 -8.36
CA LEU A 133 -8.86 -15.58 -6.97
C LEU A 133 -8.85 -17.11 -6.85
N GLN A 134 -9.73 -17.82 -7.57
CA GLN A 134 -9.76 -19.28 -7.59
C GLN A 134 -8.46 -19.87 -8.16
N VAL A 135 -7.95 -19.32 -9.27
CA VAL A 135 -6.67 -19.73 -9.85
C VAL A 135 -5.52 -19.49 -8.86
N CYS A 136 -5.44 -18.30 -8.26
CA CYS A 136 -4.39 -17.99 -7.29
C CYS A 136 -4.43 -18.93 -6.07
N ARG A 137 -5.62 -19.27 -5.57
CA ARG A 137 -5.79 -20.26 -4.49
C ARG A 137 -5.32 -21.65 -4.92
N ALA A 138 -5.68 -22.08 -6.13
CA ALA A 138 -5.24 -23.38 -6.66
C ALA A 138 -3.71 -23.46 -6.78
N VAL A 139 -3.07 -22.40 -7.28
CA VAL A 139 -1.61 -22.29 -7.39
C VAL A 139 -0.95 -22.32 -6.02
N ALA A 140 -1.38 -21.46 -5.08
CA ALA A 140 -0.84 -21.42 -3.72
C ALA A 140 -0.90 -22.81 -3.05
N ARG A 141 -2.07 -23.46 -3.12
CA ARG A 141 -2.28 -24.81 -2.58
C ARG A 141 -1.41 -25.87 -3.27
N ARG A 142 -1.22 -25.79 -4.59
CA ARG A 142 -0.49 -26.79 -5.37
C ARG A 142 1.02 -26.73 -5.12
N TYR A 143 1.57 -25.53 -4.92
CA TYR A 143 3.00 -25.29 -4.82
C TYR A 143 3.48 -24.96 -3.39
N GLY A 144 2.58 -24.96 -2.40
CA GLY A 144 2.93 -24.69 -1.00
C GLY A 144 3.30 -23.23 -0.72
N GLY A 145 2.78 -22.29 -1.51
CA GLY A 145 2.96 -20.85 -1.31
C GLY A 145 1.78 -20.21 -0.58
N THR A 146 1.87 -18.91 -0.28
CA THR A 146 0.75 -18.15 0.29
C THR A 146 -0.13 -17.54 -0.80
N LEU A 147 -1.42 -17.36 -0.54
CA LEU A 147 -2.33 -16.68 -1.46
C LEU A 147 -1.87 -15.23 -1.72
N ALA A 148 -1.36 -14.55 -0.68
CA ALA A 148 -0.88 -13.17 -0.79
C ALA A 148 0.26 -13.04 -1.80
N ASP A 149 1.25 -13.95 -1.77
CA ASP A 149 2.38 -13.94 -2.70
C ASP A 149 1.93 -14.19 -4.15
N VAL A 150 1.04 -15.17 -4.35
CA VAL A 150 0.52 -15.48 -5.69
C VAL A 150 -0.31 -14.31 -6.24
N VAL A 151 -1.17 -13.71 -5.42
CA VAL A 151 -1.98 -12.55 -5.83
C VAL A 151 -1.09 -11.34 -6.14
N ARG A 152 -0.02 -11.11 -5.38
CA ARG A 152 0.92 -10.01 -5.65
C ARG A 152 1.61 -10.16 -7.01
N LEU A 153 1.92 -11.39 -7.42
CA LEU A 153 2.47 -11.67 -8.75
C LEU A 153 1.42 -11.57 -9.85
N ALA A 154 0.17 -11.98 -9.57
CA ALA A 154 -0.92 -11.98 -10.53
C ALA A 154 -1.51 -10.59 -10.80
N VAL A 155 -1.48 -9.69 -9.81
CA VAL A 155 -2.07 -8.34 -9.91
C VAL A 155 -0.98 -7.28 -9.83
N PRO A 156 -0.62 -6.63 -10.95
CA PRO A 156 0.46 -5.64 -10.99
C PRO A 156 0.29 -4.55 -9.93
N PRO A 157 1.39 -4.15 -9.27
CA PRO A 157 1.34 -3.03 -8.32
C PRO A 157 0.90 -1.77 -9.06
N ARG A 158 0.12 -0.93 -8.38
CA ARG A 158 -0.25 0.36 -8.96
C ARG A 158 0.98 1.26 -8.93
N HIS A 159 1.52 1.60 -10.09
CA HIS A 159 2.57 2.61 -10.19
C HIS A 159 1.99 3.96 -9.74
N ALA A 160 2.41 4.40 -8.57
CA ALA A 160 2.10 5.73 -8.08
C ALA A 160 3.00 6.72 -8.84
N ARG A 161 2.47 7.23 -9.97
CA ARG A 161 3.07 8.27 -10.84
C ARG A 161 3.95 7.71 -11.96
N VAL A 162 3.54 7.99 -13.20
CA VAL A 162 4.45 8.14 -14.34
C VAL A 162 4.82 9.62 -14.33
N GLU A 163 6.10 9.94 -14.26
CA GLU A 163 6.61 11.32 -14.43
C GLU A 163 6.69 11.69 -15.90
#